data_AF-A0A537W5E9-F1
#
_entry.id   AF-A0A537W5E9-F1
#
_cell.length_a   1.000
_cell.length_b   1.000
_cell.length_c   1.000
_cell.angle_alpha   90.00
_cell.angle_beta   90.00
_cell.angle_gamma   90.00
#
_symmetry.space_group_name_H-M   'P 1'
#
loop_
_entity.id
_entity.type
_entity.pdbx_description
1 polymer ?
#
loop_
_entity_poly.entity_id
_entity_poly.type
_entity_poly.pdbx_seq_one_letter_code
_entity_poly.pdbx_strand_id
1 'polypeptide(L)' 'MLDRAEPNLLRQDFPYSRIPPIRFEAEAVALAMPPDIWITDTTFRDGQQARAPYTVEQIVHLYDLLNQLG' A
#
# COMPACT_ATOMS: atom_id res chain seq x y z
N MET A 1 6.86 26.80 -6.88
CA MET A 1 6.02 26.65 -5.68
C MET A 1 4.93 27.70 -5.78
N LEU A 2 3.65 27.32 -5.86
CA LEU A 2 2.55 28.29 -5.96
C LEU A 2 2.43 29.03 -4.62
N ASP A 3 2.82 30.29 -4.60
CA ASP A 3 2.69 31.16 -3.44
C ASP A 3 1.21 31.53 -3.27
N ARG A 4 0.60 31.16 -2.14
CA ARG A 4 -0.82 31.43 -1.85
C ARG A 4 -0.91 32.27 -0.59
N ALA A 5 -1.65 33.39 -0.68
CA ALA A 5 -1.88 34.31 0.43
C ALA A 5 -2.62 33.66 1.62
N GLU A 6 -3.34 32.56 1.38
CA GLU A 6 -4.10 31.82 2.38
C GLU A 6 -3.89 30.30 2.25
N PRO A 7 -4.02 29.55 3.36
CA PRO A 7 -3.83 28.10 3.34
C PRO A 7 -4.94 27.39 2.56
N ASN A 8 -4.57 26.43 1.72
CA ASN A 8 -5.52 25.54 1.07
C ASN A 8 -5.98 24.44 2.03
N LEU A 9 -7.11 24.65 2.70
CA LEU A 9 -7.60 23.77 3.75
C LEU A 9 -8.42 22.56 3.24
N LEU A 10 -8.64 22.43 1.92
CA LEU A 10 -9.33 21.27 1.31
C LEU A 10 -10.69 20.92 1.96
N ARG A 11 -11.43 21.93 2.48
CA ARG A 11 -12.65 21.73 3.30
C ARG A 11 -13.80 21.02 2.57
N GLN A 12 -13.75 20.97 1.24
CA GLN A 12 -14.72 20.23 0.44
C GLN A 12 -14.51 18.71 0.55
N ASP A 13 -13.25 18.28 0.65
CA ASP A 13 -12.85 16.87 0.74
C ASP A 13 -12.70 16.44 2.20
N PHE A 14 -12.28 17.35 3.08
CA PHE A 14 -12.13 17.12 4.52
C PHE A 14 -13.01 18.08 5.35
N PRO A 15 -14.34 17.97 5.27
CA PRO A 15 -15.25 18.78 6.08
C PRO A 15 -15.18 18.37 7.56
N TYR A 16 -15.26 19.34 8.47
CA TYR A 16 -15.27 19.08 9.92
C TYR A 16 -16.60 18.54 10.45
N SER A 17 -17.67 18.61 9.65
CA SER A 17 -19.03 18.27 10.07
C SER A 17 -19.44 16.83 9.74
N ARG A 18 -18.66 16.12 8.93
CA ARG A 18 -18.97 14.76 8.48
C ARG A 18 -17.71 14.00 8.11
N ILE A 19 -17.84 12.69 7.98
CA ILE A 19 -16.77 11.83 7.47
C ILE A 19 -16.38 12.31 6.06
N PRO A 20 -15.08 12.48 5.76
CA PRO A 20 -14.57 12.81 4.43
C PRO A 20 -15.15 11.87 3.35
N PRO A 21 -15.80 12.40 2.30
CA PRO A 21 -16.29 11.57 1.21
C PRO A 21 -15.13 11.08 0.32
N ILE A 22 -15.16 9.81 -0.08
CA ILE A 22 -14.30 9.30 -1.15
C ILE A 22 -14.97 9.66 -2.48
N ARG A 23 -14.28 10.46 -3.31
CA ARG A 23 -14.74 10.79 -4.65
C ARG A 23 -14.26 9.73 -5.63
N PHE A 24 -15.18 9.22 -6.44
CA PHE A 24 -14.86 8.40 -7.58
C PHE A 24 -14.89 9.27 -8.83
N GLU A 25 -13.95 9.05 -9.73
CA GLU A 25 -13.99 9.65 -11.06
C GLU A 25 -15.20 9.12 -11.84
N ALA A 26 -15.77 9.96 -12.72
CA ALA A 26 -16.92 9.57 -13.52
C ALA A 26 -16.56 8.48 -14.55
N GLU A 27 -15.30 8.47 -14.99
CA GLU A 27 -14.76 7.50 -15.92
C GLU A 27 -13.98 6.41 -15.18
N ALA A 28 -14.17 5.17 -15.62
CA ALA A 28 -13.38 4.06 -15.09
C ALA A 28 -11.94 4.14 -15.59
N VAL A 29 -10.99 3.79 -14.72
CA VAL A 29 -9.59 3.63 -15.12
C VAL A 29 -9.51 2.44 -16.08
N ALA A 30 -8.89 2.65 -17.24
CA ALA A 30 -8.66 1.57 -18.21
C ALA A 30 -7.82 0.45 -17.56
N LEU A 31 -8.27 -0.80 -17.71
CA LEU A 31 -7.56 -1.97 -17.21
C LEU A 31 -6.31 -2.19 -18.07
N ALA A 32 -5.18 -1.65 -17.64
CA ALA A 32 -3.88 -1.77 -18.31
C ALA A 32 -3.02 -2.85 -17.63
N MET A 33 -3.47 -4.12 -17.69
CA MET A 33 -2.70 -5.22 -17.11
C MET A 33 -1.37 -5.36 -17.88
N PRO A 34 -0.22 -5.33 -17.18
CA PRO A 34 1.07 -5.51 -17.84
C PRO A 34 1.22 -6.94 -18.38
N PRO A 35 2.03 -7.16 -19.43
CA PRO A 35 2.31 -8.49 -19.95
C PRO A 35 3.03 -9.38 -18.93
N ASP A 36 3.85 -8.76 -18.07
CA ASP A 36 4.59 -9.43 -17.00
C ASP A 36 4.16 -8.89 -15.64
N ILE A 37 3.93 -9.80 -14.70
CA ILE A 37 3.57 -9.48 -13.31
C ILE A 37 4.71 -9.93 -12.42
N TRP A 38 5.16 -9.05 -11.53
CA TRP A 38 6.21 -9.33 -10.56
C TRP A 38 5.60 -9.36 -9.17
N ILE A 39 6.01 -10.34 -8.37
CA ILE A 39 5.61 -10.47 -6.98
C ILE A 39 6.80 -10.07 -6.11
N THR A 40 6.57 -9.17 -5.17
CA THR A 40 7.54 -8.85 -4.11
C THR A 40 6.98 -9.35 -2.79
N ASP A 41 7.70 -10.23 -2.12
CA ASP A 41 7.30 -10.76 -0.82
C ASP A 41 7.80 -9.86 0.33
N THR A 42 6.92 -9.54 1.28
CA THR A 42 7.24 -8.69 2.45
C THR A 42 7.14 -9.44 3.78
N THR A 43 7.16 -10.77 3.76
CA THR A 43 7.00 -11.63 4.96
C THR A 43 7.99 -11.27 6.06
N PHE A 44 9.25 -10.99 5.71
CA PHE A 44 10.30 -10.67 6.68
C PHE A 44 10.32 -9.21 7.16
N ARG A 45 9.46 -8.35 6.59
CA ARG A 45 9.35 -6.93 7.00
C ARG A 45 7.99 -6.64 7.61
N ASP A 46 6.92 -6.71 6.80
CA ASP A 46 5.55 -6.49 7.28
C ASP A 46 5.03 -7.69 8.05
N GLY A 47 5.23 -8.89 7.52
CA GLY A 47 4.70 -10.11 8.12
C GLY A 47 5.24 -10.36 9.54
N GLN A 48 6.51 -10.05 9.77
CA GLN A 48 7.13 -10.12 11.10
C GLN A 48 6.54 -9.14 12.12
N GLN A 49 6.01 -7.99 11.68
CA GLN A 49 5.41 -7.01 12.59
C GLN A 49 4.03 -7.47 13.11
N ALA A 50 3.37 -8.39 12.41
CA ALA A 50 2.04 -8.89 12.75
C ALA A 50 2.04 -10.17 13.61
N ARG A 51 3.19 -10.82 13.79
CA ARG A 51 3.33 -12.09 14.52
C ARG A 51 4.45 -12.00 15.56
N ALA A 52 4.51 -12.99 16.46
CA ALA A 52 5.67 -13.15 17.32
C ALA A 52 6.94 -13.29 16.46
N PRO A 53 8.09 -12.74 16.90
CA PRO A 53 9.31 -12.76 16.10
C PRO A 53 9.70 -14.19 15.72
N TYR A 54 9.99 -14.42 14.44
CA TYR A 54 10.52 -15.69 13.98
C TYR A 54 11.95 -15.89 14.47
N THR A 55 12.33 -17.13 14.78
CA THR A 55 13.73 -17.47 15.00
C THR A 55 14.50 -17.37 13.68
N VAL A 56 15.83 -17.33 13.76
CA VAL A 56 16.69 -17.29 12.56
C VAL A 56 16.45 -18.51 11.68
N GLU A 57 16.30 -19.70 12.26
CA GLU A 57 16.06 -20.95 11.53
C GLU A 57 14.71 -20.92 10.79
N GLN A 58 13.67 -20.34 11.42
CA GLN A 58 12.37 -20.15 10.79
C GLN A 58 12.45 -19.16 9.62
N ILE A 59 13.21 -18.08 9.77
CA ILE A 59 13.42 -17.10 8.70
C ILE A 59 14.09 -17.76 7.50
N VAL A 60 15.18 -18.49 7.74
CA VAL A 60 15.92 -19.20 6.68
C VAL A 60 15.01 -20.22 5.98
N HIS A 61 14.26 -21.02 6.75
CA HIS A 61 13.35 -22.00 6.18
C HIS A 61 12.25 -21.36 5.31
N LEU A 62 11.66 -20.26 5.79
CA LEU A 62 10.67 -19.51 4.99
C LEU A 62 11.30 -18.91 3.73
N TYR A 63 12.56 -18.45 3.80
CA TYR A 63 13.27 -17.92 2.65
C TYR A 63 13.49 -19.01 1.58
N ASP A 64 13.86 -20.23 2.00
CA ASP A 64 13.96 -21.38 1.11
C ASP A 64 12.62 -21.74 0.46
N LEU A 65 11.51 -21.63 1.20
CA LEU A 65 10.16 -21.87 0.67
C LEU A 65 9.73 -20.79 -0.33
N LEU A 66 10.02 -19.52 -0.06
CA LEU A 66 9.72 -18.42 -0.99
C LEU A 66 10.49 -18.60 -2.30
N ASN A 67 11.77 -18.97 -2.23
CA ASN A 67 12.58 -19.26 -3.42
C ASN A 67 12.04 -20.47 -4.23
N GLN A 68 11.39 -21.44 -3.57
CA GLN A 68 10.75 -22.56 -4.27
C GLN A 68 9.49 -22.16 -5.04
N LEU A 69 8.85 -21.04 -4.70
CA LEU A 69 7.66 -20.55 -5.38
C LEU A 69 7.95 -19.83 -6.70
N GLY A 70 9.18 -19.34 -6.89
CA GLY A 70 9.61 -18.66 -8.12
C GLY A 70 9.87 -17.18 -7.90
#